data_AF-Q27TW8-F1
#
_entry.id   AF-Q27TW8-F1
#
_cell.length_a   1.000
_cell.length_b   1.000
_cell.length_c   1.000
_cell.angle_alpha   90.00
_cell.angle_beta   90.00
_cell.angle_gamma   90.00
#
_symmetry.space_group_name_H-M   'P 1'
#
loop_
_entity.id
_entity.type
_entity.pdbx_description
1 polymer ?
#
loop_
_entity_poly.entity_id
_entity_poly.type
_entity_poly.pdbx_seq_one_letter_code
_entity_poly.pdbx_strand_id
1 'polypeptide(L)'
;RMCADYRELNKVTIRNKYPLPRIDDLFDQLQGATVFSKIDLRSGCYQLRVKESDVSKTAFRTRYGHYEFVVMPFGLTNTPAVFMQLMNKVFIEYLDKFVVVFIDDILIYSKSEEEHTHHLRVVLDILWTERLYAKFSKCVFWL
;
A
#
# COMPACT_ATOMS: atom_id res chain seq x y z
N ARG A 1 -8.50 8.66 17.47
CA ARG A 1 -8.68 7.65 16.41
C ARG A 1 -9.49 6.50 16.99
N MET A 2 -10.43 5.94 16.24
CA MET A 2 -11.10 4.71 16.62
C MET A 2 -10.17 3.51 16.33
N CYS A 3 -10.06 2.57 17.26
CA CYS A 3 -9.30 1.33 17.10
C CYS A 3 -10.17 0.16 17.58
N ALA A 4 -10.47 -0.77 16.69
CA ALA A 4 -11.13 -2.03 17.05
C ALA A 4 -10.07 -3.05 17.48
N ASP A 5 -10.36 -3.79 18.56
CA ASP A 5 -9.46 -4.81 19.08
C ASP A 5 -9.70 -6.15 18.37
N TYR A 6 -8.87 -6.44 17.37
CA TYR A 6 -8.93 -7.68 16.59
C TYR A 6 -7.98 -8.78 17.10
N ARG A 7 -7.42 -8.68 18.32
CA ARG A 7 -6.41 -9.65 18.81
C ARG A 7 -6.90 -11.10 18.77
N GLU A 8 -8.13 -11.37 19.20
CA GLU A 8 -8.69 -12.73 19.18
C GLU A 8 -8.99 -13.20 17.75
N LEU A 9 -9.55 -12.32 16.91
CA LEU A 9 -9.77 -12.62 15.49
C LEU A 9 -8.44 -12.96 14.78
N ASN A 10 -7.39 -12.22 15.09
CA ASN A 10 -6.05 -12.40 14.53
C ASN A 10 -5.42 -13.74 14.89
N LYS A 11 -5.72 -14.31 16.07
CA LYS A 11 -5.22 -15.63 16.49
C LYS A 11 -5.80 -16.76 15.66
N VAL A 12 -7.07 -16.65 15.28
CA VAL A 12 -7.77 -17.68 14.49
C VAL A 12 -7.69 -17.46 12.98
N THR A 13 -7.17 -16.30 12.56
CA THR A 13 -6.97 -15.98 11.15
C THR A 13 -5.71 -16.66 10.62
N ILE A 14 -5.85 -17.38 9.49
CA ILE A 14 -4.70 -17.95 8.78
C ILE A 14 -3.83 -16.80 8.26
N ARG A 15 -2.56 -16.78 8.68
CA ARG A 15 -1.61 -15.73 8.30
C ARG A 15 -1.22 -15.87 6.83
N ASN A 16 -1.41 -14.80 6.07
CA ASN A 16 -0.92 -14.69 4.70
C ASN A 16 0.59 -14.44 4.73
N LYS A 17 1.39 -15.41 4.29
CA LYS A 17 2.86 -15.34 4.23
C LYS A 17 3.34 -14.74 2.90
N TYR A 18 2.64 -13.75 2.37
CA TYR A 18 3.10 -13.05 1.17
C TYR A 18 4.48 -12.45 1.41
N PRO A 19 5.46 -12.65 0.52
CA PRO A 19 6.80 -12.15 0.72
C PRO A 19 6.77 -10.62 0.75
N LEU A 20 7.34 -10.06 1.80
CA LEU A 20 7.70 -8.64 1.82
C LEU A 20 9.11 -8.53 1.22
N PRO A 21 9.38 -7.54 0.37
CA PRO A 21 10.71 -7.31 -0.17
C PRO A 21 11.69 -7.04 0.98
N ARG A 22 12.92 -7.54 0.84
CA ARG A 22 13.98 -7.24 1.82
C ARG A 22 14.49 -5.84 1.54
N ILE A 23 14.81 -5.10 2.59
CA ILE A 23 15.31 -3.74 2.49
C ILE A 23 16.60 -3.69 1.65
N ASP A 24 17.49 -4.67 1.79
CA ASP A 24 18.73 -4.75 1.01
C ASP A 24 18.45 -4.88 -0.49
N ASP A 25 17.51 -5.76 -0.88
CA ASP A 25 17.10 -5.94 -2.28
C ASP A 25 16.55 -4.63 -2.87
N LEU A 26 15.84 -3.83 -2.06
CA LEU A 26 15.33 -2.52 -2.47
C LEU A 26 16.44 -1.50 -2.69
N PHE A 27 17.52 -1.53 -1.89
CA PHE A 27 18.63 -0.59 -2.04
C PHE A 27 19.48 -0.91 -3.28
N ASP A 28 19.71 -2.19 -3.58
CA ASP A 28 20.44 -2.61 -4.77
C ASP A 28 19.78 -2.09 -6.06
N GLN A 29 18.45 -1.98 -6.07
CA GLN A 29 17.69 -1.44 -7.20
C GLN A 29 17.88 0.06 -7.44
N LEU A 30 18.27 0.81 -6.41
CA LEU A 30 18.46 2.27 -6.48
C LEU A 30 19.84 2.65 -7.02
N GLN A 31 20.70 1.68 -7.32
CA GLN A 31 22.06 1.94 -7.75
C GLN A 31 22.09 2.74 -9.07
N GLY A 32 22.76 3.89 -9.04
CA GLY A 32 22.91 4.77 -10.20
C GLY A 32 21.71 5.67 -10.50
N ALA A 33 20.65 5.61 -9.69
CA ALA A 33 19.60 6.62 -9.69
C ALA A 33 20.11 7.91 -9.03
N THR A 34 19.69 9.05 -9.55
CA THR A 34 20.11 10.39 -9.12
C THR A 34 18.92 11.25 -8.70
N VAL A 35 17.71 10.89 -9.13
CA VAL A 35 16.47 11.62 -8.84
C VAL A 35 15.46 10.65 -8.23
N PHE A 36 14.85 11.06 -7.12
CA PHE A 36 13.88 10.25 -6.39
C PHE A 36 12.58 11.00 -6.13
N SER A 37 11.47 10.26 -6.09
CA SER A 37 10.19 10.76 -5.58
C SER A 37 9.52 9.70 -4.74
N LYS A 38 8.93 10.10 -3.62
CA LYS A 38 8.19 9.23 -2.71
C LYS A 38 6.72 9.64 -2.68
N ILE A 39 5.83 8.68 -2.90
CA ILE A 39 4.38 8.83 -2.78
C ILE A 39 3.89 7.97 -1.61
N ASP A 40 3.25 8.60 -0.62
CA ASP A 40 2.60 7.91 0.52
C ASP A 40 1.10 7.78 0.23
N LEU A 41 0.58 6.55 0.22
CA LEU A 41 -0.84 6.30 0.01
C LEU A 41 -1.65 6.63 1.27
N ARG A 42 -2.75 7.39 1.08
CA ARG A 42 -3.60 7.84 2.19
C ARG A 42 -4.29 6.66 2.86
N SER A 43 -3.87 6.31 4.07
CA SER A 43 -4.53 5.26 4.88
C SER A 43 -4.80 3.99 4.05
N GLY A 44 -3.77 3.47 3.38
CA GLY A 44 -3.90 2.47 2.30
C GLY A 44 -4.87 1.32 2.61
N CYS A 45 -4.92 0.85 3.86
CA CYS A 45 -5.84 -0.20 4.30
C CYS A 45 -7.32 0.11 4.02
N TYR A 46 -7.77 1.34 4.28
CA TYR A 46 -9.17 1.73 4.07
C TYR A 46 -9.56 1.90 2.60
N GLN A 47 -8.59 1.84 1.67
CA GLN A 47 -8.87 1.85 0.23
C GLN A 47 -9.19 0.44 -0.29
N LEU A 48 -8.84 -0.60 0.47
CA LEU A 48 -9.09 -1.99 0.10
C LEU A 48 -10.46 -2.46 0.58
N ARG A 49 -11.30 -2.96 -0.32
CA ARG A 49 -12.58 -3.57 0.05
C ARG A 49 -12.36 -4.93 0.72
N VAL A 50 -13.05 -5.18 1.82
CA VAL A 50 -13.10 -6.50 2.44
C VAL A 50 -13.97 -7.40 1.56
N LYS A 51 -13.55 -8.65 1.37
CA LYS A 51 -14.36 -9.64 0.66
C LYS A 51 -15.72 -9.76 1.34
N GLU A 52 -16.81 -9.77 0.58
CA GLU A 52 -18.17 -9.73 1.13
C GLU A 52 -18.44 -10.84 2.17
N SER A 53 -17.92 -12.05 1.93
CA SER A 53 -18.02 -13.18 2.87
C SER A 53 -17.25 -12.99 4.19
N ASP A 54 -16.34 -12.03 4.25
CA ASP A 54 -15.48 -11.74 5.41
C ASP A 54 -15.87 -10.44 6.13
N VAL A 55 -16.82 -9.65 5.61
CA VAL A 55 -17.25 -8.37 6.21
C VAL A 55 -17.74 -8.58 7.64
N SER A 56 -18.56 -9.59 7.90
CA SER A 56 -19.09 -9.90 9.24
C SER A 56 -17.99 -10.27 10.26
N LYS A 57 -16.84 -10.75 9.80
CA LYS A 57 -15.68 -11.04 10.66
C LYS A 57 -15.04 -9.76 11.19
N THR A 58 -15.26 -8.63 10.53
CA THR A 58 -14.75 -7.32 10.95
C THR A 58 -15.68 -6.60 11.93
N ALA A 59 -16.78 -7.25 12.36
CA ALA A 59 -17.75 -6.66 13.26
C ALA A 59 -17.11 -6.11 14.54
N PHE A 60 -17.54 -4.94 14.96
CA PHE A 60 -17.18 -4.31 16.23
C PHE A 60 -18.42 -3.75 16.91
N ARG A 61 -18.34 -3.63 18.24
CA ARG A 61 -19.43 -3.12 19.06
C ARG A 61 -19.09 -1.74 19.59
N THR A 62 -20.07 -0.84 19.54
CA THR A 62 -20.05 0.44 20.24
C THR A 62 -21.16 0.47 21.29
N ARG A 63 -21.26 1.56 22.06
CA ARG A 63 -22.39 1.78 22.96
C ARG A 63 -23.75 1.74 22.25
N TYR A 64 -23.78 2.11 20.97
CA TYR A 64 -25.02 2.37 20.23
C TYR A 64 -25.38 1.27 19.24
N GLY A 65 -24.53 0.25 19.08
CA GLY A 65 -24.84 -0.86 18.16
C GLY A 65 -23.64 -1.67 17.73
N HIS A 66 -23.91 -2.56 16.78
CA HIS A 66 -22.93 -3.38 16.10
C HIS A 66 -22.74 -2.84 14.69
N TYR A 67 -21.49 -2.77 14.26
CA TYR A 67 -21.11 -2.23 12.97
C TYR A 67 -20.02 -3.12 12.36
N GLU A 68 -19.91 -3.09 11.05
CA GLU A 68 -18.95 -3.89 10.29
C GLU A 68 -18.18 -2.98 9.35
N PHE A 69 -16.94 -3.35 9.04
CA PHE A 69 -16.13 -2.63 8.08
C PHE A 69 -16.26 -3.25 6.69
N VAL A 70 -16.67 -2.44 5.72
CA VAL A 70 -16.71 -2.82 4.30
C VAL A 70 -15.36 -2.66 3.59
N VAL A 71 -14.46 -1.89 4.22
CA VAL A 71 -13.07 -1.66 3.78
C VAL A 71 -12.11 -2.09 4.88
N MET A 72 -10.86 -2.40 4.56
CA MET A 72 -9.98 -3.06 5.51
C MET A 72 -9.63 -2.15 6.70
N PRO A 73 -10.05 -2.50 7.93
CA PRO A 73 -9.72 -1.70 9.10
C PRO A 73 -8.27 -1.93 9.51
N PHE A 74 -7.72 -0.96 10.23
CA PHE A 74 -6.45 -1.16 10.94
C PHE A 74 -6.59 -2.27 11.99
N GLY A 75 -5.52 -3.03 12.17
CA GLY A 75 -5.42 -4.06 13.21
C GLY A 75 -5.68 -5.49 12.75
N LEU A 76 -6.07 -5.73 11.49
CA LEU A 76 -6.13 -7.08 10.93
C LEU A 76 -4.72 -7.58 10.52
N THR A 77 -4.42 -8.84 10.82
CA THR A 77 -3.07 -9.41 10.63
C THR A 77 -2.62 -9.43 9.16
N ASN A 78 -3.55 -9.67 8.23
CA ASN A 78 -3.20 -9.85 6.82
C ASN A 78 -3.20 -8.56 6.01
N THR A 79 -3.49 -7.40 6.62
CA THR A 79 -3.61 -6.14 5.89
C THR A 79 -2.35 -5.75 5.10
N PRO A 80 -1.13 -5.79 5.68
CA PRO A 80 0.08 -5.47 4.91
C PRO A 80 0.31 -6.43 3.74
N ALA A 81 0.05 -7.73 3.94
CA ALA A 81 0.24 -8.74 2.91
C ALA A 81 -0.74 -8.56 1.73
N VAL A 82 -2.01 -8.25 2.00
CA VAL A 82 -2.99 -7.97 0.95
C VAL A 82 -2.65 -6.68 0.22
N PHE A 83 -2.18 -5.66 0.94
CA PHE A 83 -1.77 -4.40 0.31
C PHE A 83 -0.58 -4.61 -0.63
N MET A 84 0.45 -5.33 -0.18
CA MET A 84 1.60 -5.70 -1.01
C MET A 84 1.21 -6.53 -2.24
N GLN A 85 0.27 -7.47 -2.10
CA GLN A 85 -0.25 -8.22 -3.23
C GLN A 85 -0.90 -7.31 -4.28
N LEU A 86 -1.70 -6.34 -3.85
CA LEU A 86 -2.31 -5.38 -4.76
C LEU A 86 -1.24 -4.53 -5.44
N MET A 87 -0.34 -3.93 -4.66
CA MET A 87 0.71 -3.07 -5.19
C MET A 87 1.58 -3.80 -6.20
N ASN A 88 1.98 -5.04 -5.88
CA ASN A 88 2.78 -5.84 -6.80
C ASN A 88 2.02 -6.15 -8.08
N LYS A 89 0.71 -6.42 -8.01
CA LYS A 89 -0.11 -6.65 -9.21
C LYS A 89 -0.22 -5.39 -10.06
N VAL A 90 -0.45 -4.24 -9.43
CA VAL A 90 -0.66 -2.95 -10.11
C VAL A 90 0.62 -2.44 -10.76
N PHE A 91 1.75 -2.57 -10.08
CA PHE A 91 3.04 -2.05 -10.54
C PHE A 91 3.95 -3.11 -11.18
N ILE A 92 3.47 -4.34 -11.41
CA ILE A 92 4.32 -5.47 -11.84
C ILE A 92 5.21 -5.16 -13.06
N GLU A 93 4.71 -4.35 -13.98
CA GLU A 93 5.44 -3.99 -15.20
C GLU A 93 6.58 -3.00 -14.95
N TYR A 94 6.58 -2.31 -13.80
CA TYR A 94 7.47 -1.20 -13.44
C TYR A 94 8.30 -1.48 -12.18
N LEU A 95 7.93 -2.52 -11.43
CA LEU A 95 8.74 -3.05 -10.34
C LEU A 95 10.15 -3.39 -10.85
N ASP A 96 11.14 -3.11 -10.01
CA ASP A 96 12.57 -3.37 -10.25
C ASP A 96 13.16 -2.62 -11.46
N LYS A 97 12.39 -1.74 -12.11
CA LYS A 97 12.84 -0.87 -13.22
C LYS A 97 13.02 0.56 -12.76
N PHE A 98 11.95 1.15 -12.23
CA PHE A 98 11.94 2.52 -11.73
C PHE A 98 10.95 2.75 -10.56
N VAL A 99 10.27 1.67 -10.12
CA VAL A 99 9.33 1.71 -9.00
C VAL A 99 9.74 0.67 -7.96
N VAL A 100 9.86 1.11 -6.71
CA VAL A 100 9.91 0.28 -5.52
C VAL A 100 8.64 0.50 -4.73
N VAL A 101 7.99 -0.57 -4.26
CA VAL A 101 6.82 -0.45 -3.39
C VAL A 101 7.06 -1.16 -2.06
N PHE A 102 6.72 -0.48 -0.97
CA PHE A 102 6.76 -1.02 0.37
C PHE A 102 5.50 -0.61 1.16
N ILE A 103 4.57 -1.56 1.28
CA ILE A 103 3.25 -1.36 1.87
C ILE A 103 2.61 -0.11 1.26
N ASP A 104 2.45 0.99 2.00
CA ASP A 104 1.81 2.22 1.58
C ASP A 104 2.74 3.24 0.91
N ASP A 105 4.05 2.97 0.90
CA ASP A 105 5.06 3.83 0.27
C ASP A 105 5.41 3.34 -1.14
N ILE A 106 5.33 4.24 -2.12
CA ILE A 106 5.81 4.04 -3.49
C ILE A 106 7.01 4.96 -3.68
N LEU A 107 8.18 4.38 -3.95
CA LEU A 107 9.39 5.09 -4.30
C LEU A 107 9.62 4.97 -5.81
N ILE A 108 9.85 6.12 -6.44
CA ILE A 108 10.12 6.26 -7.86
C ILE A 108 11.56 6.75 -7.97
N TYR A 109 12.35 6.14 -8.84
CA TYR A 109 13.75 6.47 -9.01
C TYR A 109 14.12 6.54 -10.49
N SER A 110 15.00 7.47 -10.85
CA SER A 110 15.42 7.73 -12.24
C SER A 110 16.86 8.23 -12.30
N LYS A 111 17.47 8.20 -13.48
CA LYS A 111 18.84 8.67 -13.70
C LYS A 111 18.93 10.13 -14.18
N SER A 112 17.83 10.69 -14.67
CA SER A 112 17.72 12.10 -15.05
C SER A 112 16.33 12.66 -14.73
N GLU A 113 16.21 13.99 -14.70
CA GLU A 113 14.92 14.66 -14.44
C GLU A 113 13.90 14.45 -15.57
N GLU A 114 14.37 14.35 -16.82
CA GLU A 114 13.51 14.12 -17.99
C GLU A 114 12.87 12.72 -17.91
N GLU A 115 13.67 11.70 -17.61
CA GLU A 115 13.20 10.34 -17.36
C GLU A 115 12.24 10.30 -16.16
N HIS A 116 12.59 11.02 -15.08
CA HIS A 116 11.77 11.08 -13.88
C HIS A 116 10.40 11.72 -14.12
N THR A 117 10.32 12.73 -14.98
CA THR A 117 9.04 13.32 -15.40
C THR A 117 8.13 12.27 -16.04
N HIS A 118 8.70 11.41 -16.89
CA HIS A 118 7.95 10.34 -17.54
C HIS A 118 7.51 9.28 -16.54
N HIS A 119 8.41 8.81 -15.67
CA HIS A 119 8.11 7.83 -14.63
C HIS A 119 7.01 8.31 -13.67
N LEU A 120 7.08 9.58 -13.24
CA LEU A 120 6.05 10.18 -12.40
C LEU A 120 4.68 10.18 -13.07
N ARG A 121 4.60 10.55 -14.35
CA ARG A 121 3.32 10.51 -15.10
C ARG A 121 2.73 9.11 -15.14
N VAL A 122 3.55 8.11 -15.48
CA VAL A 122 3.11 6.71 -15.53
C VAL A 122 2.57 6.26 -14.18
N VAL A 123 3.29 6.52 -13.09
CA VAL A 123 2.86 6.11 -11.74
C VAL A 123 1.57 6.84 -11.33
N LEU A 124 1.46 8.14 -11.59
CA LEU A 124 0.26 8.91 -11.27
C LEU A 124 -0.96 8.46 -12.09
N ASP A 125 -0.78 8.11 -13.36
CA ASP A 125 -1.85 7.58 -14.23
C ASP A 125 -2.35 6.21 -13.76
N ILE A 126 -1.43 5.35 -13.30
CA ILE A 126 -1.78 4.05 -12.69
C ILE A 126 -2.58 4.26 -11.41
N LEU A 127 -2.10 5.14 -10.51
CA LEU A 127 -2.81 5.46 -9.27
C LEU A 127 -4.21 6.02 -9.53
N TRP A 128 -4.35 6.87 -10.55
CA TRP A 128 -5.64 7.38 -10.99
C TRP A 128 -6.57 6.28 -11.50
N THR A 129 -6.06 5.40 -12.37
CA THR A 129 -6.82 4.30 -12.98
C THR A 129 -7.31 3.30 -11.92
N GLU A 130 -6.44 2.93 -10.98
CA GLU A 130 -6.74 2.01 -9.89
C GLU A 130 -7.48 2.67 -8.71
N ARG A 131 -7.76 3.98 -8.79
CA ARG A 131 -8.39 4.78 -7.73
C ARG A 131 -7.67 4.68 -6.39
N LEU A 132 -6.34 4.68 -6.44
CA LEU A 132 -5.46 4.71 -5.28
C LEU A 132 -5.07 6.15 -4.97
N TYR A 133 -5.45 6.62 -3.79
CA TYR A 133 -5.29 8.02 -3.41
C TYR A 133 -4.06 8.22 -2.53
N ALA A 134 -3.18 9.12 -2.97
CA ALA A 134 -2.03 9.56 -2.20
C ALA A 134 -2.39 10.62 -1.15
N LYS A 135 -1.62 10.69 -0.07
CA LYS A 135 -1.64 11.79 0.89
C LYS A 135 -0.58 12.81 0.50
N PHE A 136 -0.98 13.82 -0.27
CA PHE A 136 -0.06 14.85 -0.78
C PHE A 136 0.89 15.46 0.27
N SER A 137 0.42 15.73 1.48
CA SER A 137 1.25 16.30 2.56
C SER A 137 2.37 15.40 3.10
N LYS A 138 2.42 14.14 2.64
CA LYS A 138 3.49 13.19 2.94
C LYS A 138 4.26 12.75 1.69
N CYS A 139 3.83 13.15 0.50
CA CYS A 139 4.56 12.90 -0.72
C CYS A 139 5.75 13.86 -0.79
N VAL A 140 6.85 13.39 -1.37
CA VAL A 140 8.05 14.18 -1.64
C VAL A 140 8.43 13.94 -3.09
N PHE A 141 8.72 15.00 -3.83
CA PHE A 141 9.04 14.92 -5.25
C PHE A 141 10.39 15.58 -5.52
N TRP A 142 11.15 15.04 -6.48
CA TRP A 142 12.42 15.59 -6.97
C TRP A 142 13.51 15.73 -5.90
N LEU A 143 13.76 14.63 -5.17
CA LEU A 143 14.87 14.45 -4.23
C LEU A 143 16.17 14.07 -4.93
#